data_AF-A0A7J6S050-F1
#
_entry.id   AF-A0A7J6S050-F1
#
_cell.length_a   1.000
_cell.length_b   1.000
_cell.length_c   1.000
_cell.angle_alpha   90.00
_cell.angle_beta   90.00
_cell.angle_gamma   90.00
#
_symmetry.space_group_name_H-M   'P 1'
#
loop_
_entity.id
_entity.type
_entity.pdbx_description
1 polymer ?
#
loop_
_entity_poly.entity_id
_entity_poly.type
_entity_poly.pdbx_seq_one_letter_code
_entity_poly.pdbx_strand_id
1 'polypeptide(L)'
;RLKQLWLHLGELPEGGITLQSVDPQAYDLIMRFRQGVEAKHRSLAEAWITSLHSDPHGRVDPDVFISQCERRELLDGFTKADAQMLLHELCIGDTESLSIVELDSQALGPFKDLRKKLLNSHV
;
A
#
# COMPACT_ATOMS: atom_id res chain seq x y z
N ARG A 1 -17.70 -13.96 23.54
CA ARG A 1 -17.42 -15.06 22.57
C ARG A 1 -17.08 -14.42 21.23
N LEU A 2 -16.18 -15.00 20.43
CA LEU A 2 -15.74 -14.46 19.13
C LEU A 2 -16.90 -14.01 18.21
N LYS A 3 -18.03 -14.74 18.21
CA LYS A 3 -19.24 -14.36 17.45
C LYS A 3 -19.83 -12.99 17.82
N GLN A 4 -19.72 -12.57 19.08
CA GLN A 4 -20.18 -11.23 19.49
C GLN A 4 -19.22 -10.12 19.07
N LEU A 5 -17.93 -10.43 18.90
CA LEU A 5 -16.95 -9.49 18.35
C LEU A 5 -17.29 -9.21 16.88
N TRP A 6 -17.60 -10.26 16.10
CA TRP A 6 -18.04 -10.11 14.71
C TRP A 6 -19.29 -9.26 14.53
N LEU A 7 -20.30 -9.44 15.38
CA LEU A 7 -21.50 -8.60 15.36
C LEU A 7 -21.23 -7.11 15.66
N HIS A 8 -20.15 -6.78 16.38
CA HIS A 8 -19.80 -5.39 16.70
C HIS A 8 -18.91 -4.73 15.64
N LEU A 9 -18.18 -5.52 14.82
CA LEU A 9 -17.18 -5.01 13.88
C LEU A 9 -17.76 -4.57 12.53
N GLY A 10 -19.01 -4.08 12.51
CA GLY A 10 -19.65 -3.52 11.31
C GLY A 10 -19.73 -4.52 10.16
N GLU A 11 -20.77 -5.36 10.17
CA GLU A 11 -21.00 -6.33 9.10
C GLU A 11 -21.50 -5.63 7.83
N LEU A 12 -20.87 -5.94 6.70
CA LEU A 12 -21.41 -5.71 5.37
C LEU A 12 -22.68 -6.57 5.18
N PRO A 13 -23.62 -6.16 4.31
CA PRO A 13 -24.85 -6.93 4.06
C PRO A 13 -24.63 -8.40 3.66
N GLU A 14 -23.49 -8.69 3.06
CA GLU A 14 -23.01 -10.01 2.63
C GLU A 14 -22.19 -10.79 3.69
N GLY A 15 -22.05 -10.27 4.91
CA GLY A 15 -21.38 -10.96 6.02
C GLY A 15 -19.86 -10.78 6.10
N GLY A 16 -19.31 -9.72 5.49
CA GLY A 16 -17.90 -9.33 5.62
C GLY A 16 -17.69 -8.22 6.65
N ILE A 17 -16.44 -7.99 7.07
CA ILE A 17 -16.04 -6.79 7.82
C ILE A 17 -15.06 -5.99 6.97
N THR A 18 -15.01 -4.68 7.16
CA THR A 18 -14.13 -3.79 6.39
C THR A 18 -12.87 -3.47 7.18
N LEU A 19 -11.79 -3.05 6.51
CA LEU A 19 -10.64 -2.52 7.22
C LEU A 19 -11.04 -1.32 8.09
N GLN A 20 -11.90 -0.44 7.60
CA GLN A 20 -12.40 0.70 8.37
C GLN A 20 -13.08 0.31 9.69
N SER A 21 -13.79 -0.83 9.71
CA SER A 21 -14.51 -1.27 10.91
C SER A 21 -13.64 -2.01 11.91
N VAL A 22 -12.48 -2.51 11.48
CA VAL A 22 -11.49 -3.20 12.34
C VAL A 22 -10.38 -2.25 12.79
N ASP A 23 -9.84 -1.47 11.85
CA ASP A 23 -8.81 -0.47 12.05
C ASP A 23 -9.10 0.79 11.21
N PRO A 24 -9.88 1.74 11.77
CA PRO A 24 -10.21 2.98 11.07
C PRO A 24 -8.98 3.85 10.81
N GLN A 25 -7.94 3.75 11.64
CA GLN A 25 -6.74 4.56 11.51
C GLN A 25 -5.89 4.09 10.32
N ALA A 26 -5.66 2.78 10.19
CA ALA A 26 -4.99 2.19 9.04
C ALA A 26 -5.77 2.47 7.76
N TYR A 27 -7.11 2.34 7.80
CA TYR A 27 -7.97 2.66 6.67
C TYR A 27 -7.81 4.12 6.22
N ASP A 28 -7.92 5.09 7.13
CA ASP A 28 -7.78 6.51 6.79
C ASP A 28 -6.40 6.83 6.22
N LEU A 29 -5.35 6.20 6.76
CA LEU A 29 -3.98 6.38 6.28
C LEU A 29 -3.80 5.86 4.85
N ILE A 30 -4.27 4.64 4.57
CA ILE A 30 -4.21 4.03 3.24
C ILE A 30 -5.04 4.84 2.23
N MET A 31 -6.23 5.30 2.62
CA MET A 31 -7.10 6.09 1.76
C MET A 31 -6.50 7.47 1.44
N ARG A 32 -5.93 8.15 2.44
CA ARG A 32 -5.22 9.43 2.23
C ARG A 32 -4.04 9.26 1.30
N PHE A 33 -3.25 8.20 1.48
CA PHE A 33 -2.14 7.89 0.60
C PHE A 33 -2.61 7.68 -0.84
N ARG A 34 -3.61 6.81 -1.06
CA ARG A 34 -4.17 6.50 -2.38
C ARG A 34 -4.66 7.77 -3.08
N GLN A 35 -5.45 8.58 -2.38
CA GLN A 35 -5.98 9.84 -2.91
C GLN A 35 -4.86 10.84 -3.22
N GLY A 36 -3.86 10.94 -2.36
CA GLY A 36 -2.73 11.85 -2.56
C GLY A 36 -1.87 11.47 -3.77
N VAL A 37 -1.64 10.17 -3.98
CA VAL A 37 -0.95 9.69 -5.18
C VAL A 37 -1.78 9.96 -6.44
N GLU A 38 -3.08 9.64 -6.44
CA GLU A 38 -3.99 9.87 -7.58
C GLU A 38 -4.19 11.37 -7.90
N ALA A 39 -4.01 12.25 -6.92
CA ALA A 39 -4.07 13.70 -7.13
C ALA A 39 -2.85 14.24 -7.88
N LYS A 40 -1.69 13.60 -7.72
CA LYS A 40 -0.42 14.04 -8.28
C LYS A 40 -0.02 13.27 -9.54
N HIS A 41 -0.42 12.01 -9.61
CA HIS A 41 -0.07 11.06 -10.67
C HIS A 41 -1.34 10.50 -11.29
N ARG A 42 -1.31 10.16 -12.58
CA ARG A 42 -2.48 9.59 -13.27
C ARG A 42 -2.90 8.24 -12.70
N SER A 43 -1.93 7.50 -12.16
CA SER A 43 -2.14 6.19 -11.57
C SER A 43 -1.04 5.87 -10.57
N LEU A 44 -1.33 4.95 -9.66
CA LEU A 44 -0.33 4.45 -8.72
C LEU A 44 0.86 3.79 -9.42
N ALA A 45 0.62 3.08 -10.53
CA ALA A 45 1.67 2.47 -11.33
C ALA A 45 2.62 3.51 -11.94
N GLU A 46 2.09 4.66 -12.38
CA GLU A 46 2.93 5.76 -12.86
C GLU A 46 3.78 6.33 -11.73
N ALA A 47 3.17 6.66 -10.60
CA ALA A 47 3.87 7.16 -9.41
C ALA A 47 5.00 6.22 -8.96
N TRP A 48 4.74 4.92 -9.07
CA TRP A 48 5.70 3.86 -8.75
C TRP A 48 6.90 3.79 -9.71
N ILE A 49 6.75 4.24 -10.95
CA ILE A 49 7.83 4.26 -11.95
C ILE A 49 8.57 5.59 -11.93
N THR A 50 7.85 6.70 -11.74
CA THR A 50 8.37 8.06 -11.93
C THR A 50 8.92 8.67 -10.65
N SER A 51 8.37 8.31 -9.48
CA SER A 51 8.77 8.88 -8.19
C SER A 51 9.45 7.86 -7.29
N LEU A 52 8.98 6.62 -7.29
CA LEU A 52 9.62 5.55 -6.54
C LEU A 52 10.64 4.87 -7.45
N HIS A 53 11.92 5.06 -7.14
CA HIS A 53 13.03 4.48 -7.90
C HIS A 53 13.13 2.98 -7.60
N SER A 54 12.12 2.23 -8.04
CA SER A 54 11.99 0.80 -7.78
C SER A 54 13.11 0.01 -8.46
N ASP A 55 13.57 -1.03 -7.78
CA ASP A 55 14.56 -1.94 -8.31
C ASP A 55 14.01 -2.73 -9.52
N PRO A 56 14.84 -3.49 -10.25
CA PRO A 56 14.39 -4.33 -11.36
C PRO A 56 13.34 -5.40 -10.98
N HIS A 57 13.10 -5.60 -9.69
CA HIS A 57 12.12 -6.53 -9.12
C HIS A 57 10.83 -5.83 -8.66
N GLY A 58 10.70 -4.52 -8.86
CA GLY A 58 9.53 -3.72 -8.48
C GLY A 58 9.42 -3.51 -6.97
N ARG A 59 10.54 -3.58 -6.26
CA ARG A 59 10.64 -3.30 -4.82
C ARG A 59 11.25 -1.92 -4.59
N VAL A 60 10.84 -1.29 -3.50
CA VAL A 60 11.32 0.02 -3.07
C VAL A 60 11.85 -0.13 -1.65
N ASP A 61 13.05 0.39 -1.43
CA ASP A 61 13.64 0.49 -0.11
C ASP A 61 12.79 1.43 0.78
N PRO A 62 12.49 1.06 2.04
CA PRO A 62 11.73 1.87 2.98
C PRO A 62 12.24 3.30 3.12
N ASP A 63 13.56 3.49 3.17
CA ASP A 63 14.17 4.82 3.30
C ASP A 63 13.97 5.64 2.03
N VAL A 64 14.02 5.00 0.85
CA VAL A 64 13.69 5.66 -0.41
C VAL A 64 12.23 6.11 -0.41
N PHE A 65 11.31 5.22 -0.04
CA PHE A 65 9.87 5.53 0.04
C PHE A 65 9.60 6.71 0.98
N ILE A 66 10.15 6.65 2.20
CA ILE A 66 10.01 7.72 3.20
C ILE A 66 10.56 9.04 2.64
N SER A 67 11.75 9.03 2.06
CA SER A 67 12.37 10.24 1.51
C SER A 67 11.54 10.85 0.36
N GLN A 68 10.88 10.01 -0.43
CA GLN A 68 10.04 10.42 -1.56
C GLN A 68 8.71 11.04 -1.09
N CYS A 69 8.14 10.52 -0.01
CA CYS A 69 7.02 11.16 0.70
C CYS A 69 7.43 12.50 1.32
N GLU A 70 8.58 12.58 2.00
CA GLU A 70 9.08 13.80 2.64
C GLU A 70 9.40 14.92 1.64
N ARG A 71 10.03 14.57 0.50
CA ARG A 71 10.29 15.51 -0.61
C ARG A 71 9.02 15.92 -1.35
N ARG A 72 7.87 15.32 -1.00
CA ARG A 72 6.58 15.49 -1.67
C ARG A 72 6.63 15.12 -3.14
N GLU A 73 7.64 14.37 -3.59
CA GLU A 73 7.74 13.92 -4.98
C GLU A 73 6.63 12.90 -5.27
N LEU A 74 6.33 12.04 -4.30
CA LEU A 74 5.26 11.04 -4.41
C LEU A 74 3.86 11.62 -4.22
N LEU A 75 3.62 12.38 -3.14
CA LEU A 75 2.35 13.03 -2.86
C LEU A 75 2.52 14.22 -1.90
N ASP A 76 1.54 15.12 -1.86
CA ASP A 76 1.54 16.28 -0.96
C ASP A 76 0.91 15.96 0.40
N GLY A 77 1.42 16.61 1.46
CA GLY A 77 0.79 16.57 2.79
C GLY A 77 0.97 15.27 3.57
N PHE A 78 1.87 14.38 3.13
CA PHE A 78 2.32 13.22 3.90
C PHE A 78 3.58 13.56 4.69
N THR A 79 3.60 13.23 5.99
CA THR A 79 4.77 13.40 6.84
C THR A 79 5.64 12.14 6.83
N LYS A 80 6.87 12.25 7.36
CA LYS A 80 7.73 11.09 7.64
C LYS A 80 7.01 10.04 8.50
N ALA A 81 6.31 10.50 9.54
CA ALA A 81 5.58 9.62 10.45
C ALA A 81 4.44 8.89 9.73
N ASP A 82 3.68 9.59 8.88
CA ASP A 82 2.64 8.97 8.05
C ASP A 82 3.24 7.89 7.13
N ALA A 83 4.40 8.16 6.50
CA ALA A 83 5.07 7.20 5.62
C ALA A 83 5.58 5.96 6.37
N GLN A 84 6.12 6.14 7.58
CA GLN A 84 6.58 5.04 8.43
C GLN A 84 5.41 4.18 8.92
N MET A 85 4.31 4.81 9.32
CA MET A 85 3.10 4.10 9.71
C MET A 85 2.52 3.32 8.53
N LEU A 86 2.46 3.93 7.34
CA LEU A 86 1.94 3.26 6.16
C LEU A 86 2.80 2.05 5.77
N LEU A 87 4.13 2.16 5.87
CA LEU A 87 5.03 1.02 5.68
C LEU A 87 4.75 -0.09 6.70
N HIS A 88 4.51 0.24 7.96
CA HIS A 88 4.15 -0.75 8.98
C HIS A 88 2.83 -1.47 8.64
N GLU A 89 1.83 -0.74 8.16
CA GLU A 89 0.53 -1.31 7.78
C GLU A 89 0.59 -2.16 6.49
N LEU A 90 1.44 -1.77 5.53
CA LEU A 90 1.51 -2.41 4.21
C LEU A 90 2.53 -3.55 4.11
N CYS A 91 3.62 -3.50 4.88
CA CYS A 91 4.64 -4.55 4.90
C CYS A 91 4.19 -5.71 5.80
N ILE A 92 3.41 -6.65 5.25
CA ILE A 92 3.00 -7.87 5.94
C ILE A 92 4.19 -8.86 5.98
N GLY A 93 5.13 -8.67 6.91
CA GLY A 93 6.25 -9.61 7.18
C GLY A 93 7.60 -8.93 7.44
N ASP A 94 8.65 -9.74 7.64
CA ASP A 94 10.06 -9.30 7.84
C ASP A 94 10.71 -8.71 6.58
N THR A 95 9.93 -8.41 5.54
CA THR A 95 10.45 -7.88 4.28
C THR A 95 10.81 -6.40 4.45
N GLU A 96 12.11 -6.12 4.47
CA GLU A 96 12.71 -4.78 4.48
C GLU A 96 12.44 -3.97 3.18
N SER A 97 11.38 -4.25 2.43
CA SER A 97 11.10 -3.59 1.15
C SER A 97 9.62 -3.61 0.79
N LEU A 98 9.12 -2.51 0.23
CA LEU A 98 7.75 -2.38 -0.25
C LEU A 98 7.67 -2.77 -1.73
N SER A 99 6.82 -3.72 -2.09
CA SER A 99 6.57 -4.10 -3.47
C SER A 99 5.30 -3.43 -4.02
N ILE A 100 5.28 -3.19 -5.33
CA ILE A 100 4.08 -2.65 -5.99
C ILE A 100 2.85 -3.55 -5.80
N VAL A 101 3.06 -4.84 -5.57
CA VAL A 101 1.97 -5.83 -5.40
C VAL A 101 1.29 -5.71 -4.05
N GLU A 102 2.05 -5.39 -3.00
CA GLU A 102 1.51 -5.11 -1.66
C GLU A 102 0.69 -3.82 -1.66
N LEU A 103 1.03 -2.87 -2.54
CA LEU A 103 0.28 -1.64 -2.70
C LEU A 103 -0.96 -1.79 -3.59
N ASP A 104 -0.81 -2.46 -4.72
CA ASP A 104 -1.88 -2.65 -5.71
C ASP A 104 -1.60 -3.86 -6.61
N SER A 105 -2.27 -4.96 -6.29
CA SER A 105 -2.24 -6.18 -7.12
C SER A 105 -2.75 -5.98 -8.56
N GLN A 106 -3.53 -4.93 -8.84
CA GLN A 106 -4.04 -4.58 -10.17
C GLN A 106 -3.09 -3.66 -10.96
N ALA A 107 -2.19 -2.93 -10.27
CA ALA A 107 -1.16 -2.09 -10.89
C ALA A 107 -0.12 -2.87 -11.70
N LEU A 108 -0.19 -4.21 -11.73
CA LEU A 108 0.67 -5.11 -12.50
C LEU A 108 0.40 -5.11 -14.03
N GLY A 109 -0.59 -4.35 -14.51
CA GLY A 109 -0.88 -4.20 -15.94
C GLY A 109 0.34 -3.88 -16.83
N PRO A 110 1.25 -2.97 -16.42
CA PRO A 110 2.52 -2.68 -17.09
C PRO A 110 3.64 -3.70 -16.78
N PHE A 111 3.50 -4.48 -15.70
CA PHE A 111 4.52 -5.39 -15.15
C PHE A 111 4.14 -6.87 -15.29
N LYS A 112 3.47 -7.25 -16.38
CA LYS A 112 2.90 -8.61 -16.58
C LYS A 112 3.92 -9.75 -16.40
N ASP A 113 5.18 -9.51 -16.75
CA ASP A 113 6.25 -10.50 -16.58
C ASP A 113 6.75 -10.57 -15.12
N LEU A 114 6.68 -9.45 -14.39
CA LEU A 114 6.98 -9.36 -12.97
C LEU A 114 5.92 -10.10 -12.13
N ARG A 115 4.63 -9.97 -12.52
CA ARG A 115 3.51 -10.70 -11.90
C ARG A 115 3.75 -12.22 -11.88
N LYS A 116 4.24 -12.79 -12.98
CA LYS A 116 4.55 -14.23 -13.07
C LYS A 116 5.74 -14.61 -12.17
N LYS A 117 6.75 -13.75 -12.05
CA LYS A 117 7.91 -14.02 -11.19
C LYS A 117 7.58 -13.94 -9.69
N LEU A 118 6.83 -12.90 -9.29
CA LEU A 118 6.46 -12.67 -7.89
C LEU A 118 5.44 -13.69 -7.35
N LEU A 119 4.46 -14.10 -8.17
CA LEU A 119 3.51 -15.16 -7.78
C LEU A 119 4.15 -16.56 -7.71
N ASN A 120 5.28 -16.76 -8.40
CA ASN A 120 5.98 -18.05 -8.43
C ASN A 120 7.17 -18.13 -7.45
N SER A 121 7.50 -17.05 -6.73
CA SER A 121 8.59 -17.04 -5.73
C SER A 121 8.17 -17.47 -4.32
N HIS A 122 6.93 -17.96 -4.15
CA HIS A 122 6.39 -18.48 -2.88
C HIS A 122 5.92 -19.94 -2.99
N VAL A 123 6.64 -20.76 -3.77
CA VAL A 123 6.55 -22.22 -3.74
C VAL A 123 7.92 -22.80 -3.43
#